data_AF-A0A1M5FAR1-F1
#
_entry.id   AF-A0A1M5FAR1-F1
#
_cell.length_a   1.000
_cell.length_b   1.000
_cell.length_c   1.000
_cell.angle_alpha   90.00
_cell.angle_beta   90.00
_cell.angle_gamma   90.00
#
_symmetry.space_group_name_H-M   'P 1'
#
loop_
_entity.id
_entity.type
_entity.pdbx_description
1 polymer ?
#
loop_
_entity_poly.entity_id
_entity_poly.type
_entity_poly.pdbx_seq_one_letter_code
_entity_poly.pdbx_strand_id
1 'polypeptide(L)'
;MKLYYLPITHECVTSAQSNSIELTKDDIALWIGETLPKGKVLKPGVYPFVLVDDPSINIQEHLWVVEELKYANIQITYHEDNSTRPDGSSRATSSEAEWRGYRVLLQNYTSQTDDGLIIVNGERPARPA
;
A
#
# COMPACT_ATOMS: atom_id res chain seq x y z
N MET A 1 15.18 -24.85 -19.31
CA MET A 1 14.39 -24.35 -20.45
C MET A 1 14.88 -22.95 -20.77
N LYS A 2 15.44 -22.70 -21.96
CA LYS A 2 15.94 -21.39 -22.37
C LYS A 2 14.88 -20.74 -23.26
N LEU A 3 14.38 -19.57 -22.87
CA LEU A 3 13.43 -18.78 -23.65
C LEU A 3 14.17 -17.57 -24.23
N TYR A 4 13.99 -17.33 -25.53
CA TYR A 4 14.57 -16.21 -26.25
C TYR A 4 13.49 -15.13 -26.46
N TYR A 5 13.82 -13.87 -26.18
CA TYR A 5 12.94 -12.74 -26.45
C TYR A 5 13.24 -12.16 -27.84
N LEU A 6 12.21 -11.89 -28.63
CA LEU A 6 12.29 -11.06 -29.84
C LEU A 6 11.67 -9.69 -29.51
N PRO A 7 12.42 -8.58 -29.62
CA PRO A 7 11.88 -7.25 -29.35
C PRO A 7 10.86 -6.83 -30.42
N ILE A 8 9.74 -6.26 -29.96
CA ILE A 8 8.64 -5.70 -30.77
C ILE A 8 9.03 -4.29 -31.25
N THR A 9 10.19 -4.17 -31.87
CA THR A 9 10.60 -2.96 -32.59
C THR A 9 11.10 -3.42 -33.95
N HIS A 10 10.46 -2.92 -35.02
CA HIS A 10 10.89 -3.13 -36.41
C HIS A 10 12.21 -2.41 -36.70
N GLU A 11 13.28 -2.80 -36.00
CA GLU A 11 14.64 -2.58 -36.45
C GLU A 11 15.25 -3.96 -36.67
N CYS A 12 15.63 -4.22 -37.92
CA CYS A 12 16.40 -5.40 -38.27
C CYS A 12 17.78 -5.27 -37.62
N VAL A 13 17.89 -5.70 -36.36
CA VAL A 13 19.17 -5.76 -35.65
C VAL A 13 19.91 -6.97 -36.20
N THR A 14 20.77 -6.72 -37.20
CA THR A 14 21.78 -7.65 -37.69
C THR A 14 22.89 -7.82 -36.66
N SER A 15 22.58 -8.45 -35.53
CA SER A 15 23.51 -9.31 -34.78
C SER A 15 22.74 -9.90 -33.61
N ALA A 16 22.36 -11.17 -33.72
CA ALA A 16 21.86 -11.93 -32.59
C ALA A 16 23.02 -12.20 -31.63
N GLN A 17 23.44 -11.20 -30.85
CA GLN A 17 24.00 -11.49 -29.54
C GLN A 17 22.80 -11.86 -28.66
N SER A 18 22.61 -13.16 -28.45
CA SER A 18 21.66 -13.63 -27.45
C SER A 18 22.15 -13.12 -26.10
N ASN A 19 21.58 -12.01 -25.63
CA ASN A 19 21.74 -11.57 -24.26
C ASN A 19 21.05 -12.63 -23.39
N SER A 20 21.78 -13.67 -23.02
CA SER A 20 21.32 -14.67 -22.07
C SER A 20 21.32 -14.01 -20.71
N ILE A 21 20.15 -13.60 -20.25
CA ILE A 21 19.99 -13.08 -18.90
C ILE A 21 19.61 -14.26 -18.01
N GLU A 22 20.40 -14.51 -16.98
CA GLU A 22 20.08 -15.50 -15.97
C GLU A 22 18.98 -14.92 -15.07
N LEU A 23 17.77 -15.48 -15.20
CA LEU A 23 16.65 -15.14 -14.33
C LEU A 23 16.90 -15.74 -12.96
N THR A 24 16.77 -14.92 -11.91
CA THR A 24 16.81 -15.39 -10.54
C THR A 24 15.53 -16.15 -10.21
N LYS A 25 15.53 -16.95 -9.13
CA LYS A 25 14.30 -17.63 -8.67
C LYS A 25 13.18 -16.64 -8.35
N ASP A 26 13.53 -15.44 -7.91
CA ASP A 26 12.59 -14.38 -7.56
C ASP A 26 11.95 -13.76 -8.82
N ASP A 27 12.72 -13.61 -9.90
CA ASP A 27 12.19 -13.20 -11.21
C ASP A 27 11.17 -14.20 -11.76
N ILE A 28 11.40 -15.49 -11.53
CA ILE A 28 10.49 -16.57 -11.93
C ILE A 28 9.22 -16.50 -11.10
N ALA A 29 9.32 -16.41 -9.76
CA ALA A 29 8.17 -16.33 -8.86
C ALA A 29 7.25 -15.13 -9.15
N LEU A 30 7.83 -13.99 -9.56
CA LEU A 30 7.09 -12.83 -10.04
C LEU A 30 6.36 -13.10 -11.36
N TRP A 31 6.96 -13.89 -12.26
CA TRP A 31 6.42 -14.21 -13.59
C TRP A 31 5.24 -15.21 -13.54
N ILE A 32 5.21 -16.12 -12.58
CA ILE A 32 4.09 -17.06 -12.35
C ILE A 32 2.96 -16.47 -11.48
N GLY A 33 3.06 -15.20 -11.07
CA GLY A 33 1.99 -14.49 -10.37
C GLY A 33 1.76 -14.95 -8.92
N GLU A 34 2.73 -15.63 -8.31
CA GLU A 34 2.52 -16.27 -7.01
C GLU A 34 2.62 -15.31 -5.82
N THR A 35 3.37 -14.20 -5.90
CA THR A 35 3.60 -13.31 -4.74
C THR A 35 3.98 -11.88 -5.13
N LEU A 36 3.02 -11.06 -5.58
CA LEU A 36 3.23 -9.61 -5.59
C LEU A 36 2.90 -9.05 -4.18
N PRO A 37 3.79 -8.26 -3.56
CA PRO A 37 3.47 -7.53 -2.34
C PRO A 37 2.23 -6.65 -2.57
N LYS A 38 1.32 -6.61 -1.60
CA LYS A 38 0.09 -5.80 -1.69
C LYS A 38 0.47 -4.35 -1.97
N GLY A 39 -0.18 -3.74 -2.97
CA GLY A 39 0.11 -2.36 -3.37
C GLY A 39 1.29 -2.21 -4.32
N LYS A 40 1.88 -3.30 -4.83
CA LYS A 40 2.92 -3.26 -5.86
C LYS A 40 2.43 -3.90 -7.16
N VAL A 41 2.77 -3.27 -8.28
CA VAL A 41 2.57 -3.78 -9.64
C VAL A 41 3.90 -3.82 -10.39
N LEU A 42 3.98 -4.68 -11.39
CA LEU A 42 5.12 -4.73 -12.31
C LEU A 42 5.13 -3.50 -13.21
N LYS A 43 6.28 -2.80 -13.29
CA LYS A 43 6.47 -1.75 -14.28
C LYS A 43 6.50 -2.35 -15.69
N PRO A 44 5.55 -2.00 -16.58
CA PRO A 44 5.51 -2.58 -17.92
C PRO A 44 6.77 -2.24 -18.73
N GLY A 45 7.30 -3.23 -19.45
CA GLY A 45 8.37 -3.01 -20.44
C GLY A 45 9.77 -2.73 -19.87
N VAL A 46 10.01 -2.93 -18.57
CA VAL A 46 11.32 -2.73 -17.94
C VAL A 46 11.91 -4.06 -17.49
N TYR A 47 13.19 -4.28 -17.82
CA TYR A 47 13.98 -5.40 -17.35
C TYR A 47 15.28 -4.87 -16.68
N PRO A 48 15.72 -5.40 -15.52
CA PRO A 48 15.05 -6.43 -14.71
C PRO A 48 13.69 -5.96 -14.19
N PHE A 49 12.84 -6.89 -13.77
CA PHE A 49 11.49 -6.57 -13.31
C PHE A 49 11.57 -5.60 -12.12
N VAL A 50 10.87 -4.46 -12.23
CA VAL A 50 10.79 -3.46 -11.16
C VAL A 50 9.37 -3.43 -10.63
N LEU A 51 9.22 -3.62 -9.33
CA LEU A 51 7.98 -3.37 -8.62
C LEU A 51 7.81 -1.87 -8.38
N VAL A 52 6.68 -1.33 -8.82
CA VAL A 52 6.26 0.05 -8.56
C VAL A 52 4.98 0.03 -7.74
N ASP A 53 4.68 1.13 -7.06
CA ASP A 53 3.42 1.26 -6.33
C ASP A 53 2.22 1.20 -7.28
N ASP A 54 1.20 0.46 -6.89
CA ASP A 54 -0.10 0.45 -7.54
C ASP A 54 -0.87 1.69 -7.10
N PRO A 55 -1.07 2.68 -7.99
CA PRO A 55 -1.76 3.91 -7.63
C PRO A 55 -3.21 3.65 -7.17
N SER A 56 -3.85 2.57 -7.66
CA SER A 56 -5.24 2.25 -7.30
C SER A 56 -5.37 1.75 -5.85
N ILE A 57 -4.42 0.93 -5.40
CA ILE A 57 -4.39 0.40 -4.03
C ILE A 57 -4.04 1.51 -3.04
N ASN A 58 -3.08 2.38 -3.39
CA ASN A 58 -2.70 3.51 -2.53
C ASN A 58 -3.87 4.48 -2.30
N ILE A 59 -4.67 4.75 -3.34
CA ILE A 59 -5.89 5.56 -3.22
C ILE A 59 -6.89 4.90 -2.27
N GLN A 60 -7.13 3.59 -2.39
CA GLN A 60 -8.05 2.87 -1.51
C GLN A 60 -7.60 2.90 -0.05
N GLU A 61 -6.30 2.70 0.21
CA GLU A 61 -5.74 2.77 1.56
C GLU A 61 -5.86 4.19 2.14
N HIS A 62 -5.64 5.23 1.33
CA HIS A 62 -5.82 6.62 1.77
C HIS A 62 -7.28 6.98 2.06
N LEU A 63 -8.22 6.52 1.24
CA LEU A 63 -9.65 6.71 1.52
C LEU A 63 -10.06 6.00 2.83
N TRP A 64 -9.54 4.80 3.06
CA TRP A 64 -9.73 4.11 4.33
C TRP A 64 -9.18 4.93 5.51
N VAL A 65 -7.98 5.51 5.40
CA VAL A 65 -7.41 6.40 6.44
C VAL A 65 -8.32 7.57 6.74
N VAL A 66 -8.88 8.21 5.71
CA VAL A 66 -9.80 9.34 5.89
C VAL A 66 -11.03 8.94 6.68
N GLU A 67 -11.59 7.76 6.43
CA GLU A 67 -12.73 7.23 7.20
C GLU A 67 -12.34 6.86 8.64
N GLU A 68 -11.18 6.25 8.83
CA GLU A 68 -10.69 5.93 10.18
C GLU A 68 -10.38 7.14 11.02
N LEU A 69 -9.81 8.19 10.42
CA LEU A 69 -9.55 9.43 11.15
C LEU A 69 -10.85 10.05 11.66
N LYS A 70 -11.93 9.96 10.88
CA LYS A 70 -13.27 10.39 11.34
C LYS A 70 -13.72 9.55 12.53
N TYR A 71 -13.57 8.23 12.44
CA TYR A 71 -13.95 7.32 13.52
C TYR A 71 -13.13 7.57 14.80
N ALA A 72 -11.81 7.68 14.69
CA ALA A 72 -10.93 7.96 15.81
C ALA A 72 -11.25 9.31 16.47
N ASN A 73 -11.56 10.33 15.68
CA ASN A 73 -11.99 11.62 16.24
C ASN A 73 -13.32 11.53 17.00
N ILE A 74 -14.30 10.75 16.51
CA ILE A 74 -15.56 10.50 17.24
C ILE A 74 -15.28 9.85 18.60
N GLN A 75 -14.38 8.86 18.64
CA GLN A 75 -14.00 8.17 19.88
C GLN A 75 -13.32 9.12 20.88
N ILE A 76 -12.46 10.01 20.39
CA ILE A 76 -11.86 11.08 21.22
C ILE A 76 -12.94 12.02 21.75
N THR A 77 -13.90 12.45 20.91
CA THR A 77 -15.00 13.30 21.34
C THR A 77 -15.85 12.64 22.43
N TYR A 78 -16.09 11.32 22.36
CA TYR A 78 -16.80 10.58 23.42
C TYR A 78 -16.09 10.61 24.78
N HIS A 79 -14.76 10.76 24.80
CA HIS A 79 -14.04 10.99 26.05
C HIS A 79 -14.19 12.44 26.52
N GLU A 80 -14.12 13.41 25.61
CA GLU A 80 -14.19 14.84 25.92
C GLU A 80 -15.57 15.25 26.49
N ASP A 81 -16.65 14.69 25.95
CA ASP A 81 -18.03 14.97 26.40
C ASP A 81 -18.53 13.99 27.49
N ASN A 82 -17.69 13.03 27.91
CA ASN A 82 -18.06 11.91 28.78
C ASN A 82 -19.33 11.16 28.31
N SER A 83 -19.46 10.94 27.00
CA SER A 83 -20.66 10.33 26.42
C SER A 83 -20.89 8.92 26.93
N THR A 84 -22.11 8.66 27.41
CA THR A 84 -22.56 7.34 27.83
C THR A 84 -23.67 6.80 26.94
N ARG A 85 -23.77 5.47 26.91
CA ARG A 85 -24.90 4.73 26.34
C ARG A 85 -26.09 4.76 27.33
N PRO A 86 -27.31 4.39 26.89
CA PRO A 86 -28.48 4.35 27.77
C PRO A 86 -28.35 3.42 28.98
N ASP A 87 -27.46 2.42 28.91
CA ASP A 87 -27.13 1.49 29.99
C ASP A 87 -26.10 2.04 31.00
N GLY A 88 -25.64 3.29 30.82
CA GLY A 88 -24.64 3.95 31.67
C GLY A 88 -23.19 3.59 31.34
N SER A 89 -22.94 2.70 30.37
CA SER A 89 -21.57 2.40 29.91
C SER A 89 -21.01 3.54 29.06
N SER A 90 -19.68 3.70 29.03
CA SER A 90 -19.05 4.66 28.13
C SER A 90 -19.32 4.31 26.67
N ARG A 91 -19.53 5.32 25.82
CA ARG A 91 -19.58 5.13 24.37
C ARG A 91 -18.20 4.86 23.77
N ALA A 92 -17.15 5.38 24.40
CA ALA A 92 -15.79 5.14 23.98
C ALA A 92 -15.39 3.69 24.26
N THR A 93 -14.66 3.06 23.34
CA THR A 93 -14.31 1.63 23.46
C THR A 93 -12.94 1.38 24.10
N SER A 94 -12.03 2.36 24.08
CA SER A 94 -10.64 2.26 24.58
C SER A 94 -10.26 3.53 25.36
N SER A 95 -9.00 3.73 25.73
CA SER A 95 -8.58 4.99 26.38
C SER A 95 -8.38 6.13 25.38
N GLU A 96 -8.52 7.37 25.86
CA GLU A 96 -8.31 8.57 25.03
C GLU A 96 -6.87 8.64 24.49
N ALA A 97 -5.90 8.26 25.31
CA ALA A 97 -4.48 8.25 24.92
C ALA A 97 -4.21 7.27 23.77
N GLU A 98 -4.83 6.08 23.79
CA GLU A 98 -4.73 5.11 22.70
C GLU A 98 -5.37 5.63 21.41
N TRP A 99 -6.54 6.27 21.50
CA TRP A 99 -7.18 6.87 20.33
C TRP A 99 -6.36 8.03 19.74
N ARG A 100 -5.77 8.89 20.58
CA ARG A 100 -4.87 9.96 20.14
C ARG A 100 -3.60 9.38 19.49
N GLY A 101 -3.03 8.32 20.05
CA GLY A 101 -1.88 7.62 19.48
C GLY A 101 -2.22 6.99 18.12
N TYR A 102 -3.34 6.28 18.02
CA TYR A 102 -3.83 5.69 16.78
C TYR A 102 -4.07 6.74 15.69
N ARG A 103 -4.61 7.91 16.04
CA ARG A 103 -4.78 9.03 15.11
C ARG A 103 -3.45 9.48 14.49
N VAL A 104 -2.38 9.57 15.29
CA VAL A 104 -1.04 9.93 14.80
C VAL A 104 -0.51 8.85 13.86
N LEU A 105 -0.70 7.57 14.19
CA LEU A 105 -0.30 6.46 13.31
C LEU A 105 -1.02 6.51 11.96
N LEU A 106 -2.32 6.79 11.96
CA LEU A 106 -3.10 6.97 10.72
C LEU A 106 -2.61 8.15 9.88
N GLN A 107 -2.28 9.29 10.51
CA GLN A 107 -1.74 10.45 9.81
C GLN A 107 -0.39 10.17 9.15
N ASN A 108 0.42 9.31 9.77
CA ASN A 108 1.74 8.94 9.24
C ASN A 108 1.66 7.78 8.23
N TYR A 109 0.58 6.99 8.23
CA TYR A 109 0.43 5.80 7.40
C TYR A 109 0.30 6.12 5.91
N THR A 110 -0.33 7.24 5.54
CA THR A 110 -0.37 7.70 4.15
C THR A 110 0.11 9.13 4.02
N SER A 111 0.91 9.42 3.00
CA SER A 111 1.33 10.77 2.64
C SER A 111 0.98 11.10 1.20
N GLN A 112 0.62 12.35 0.95
CA GLN A 112 0.44 12.87 -0.40
C GLN A 112 1.63 13.74 -0.76
N THR A 113 2.25 13.46 -1.90
CA THR A 113 3.31 14.31 -2.47
C THR A 113 2.71 15.53 -3.16
N ASP A 114 3.54 16.54 -3.44
CA ASP A 114 3.11 17.78 -4.11
C ASP A 114 2.50 17.52 -5.51
N ASP A 115 2.92 16.46 -6.18
CA ASP A 115 2.39 16.02 -7.48
C ASP A 115 1.07 15.23 -7.35
N GLY A 116 0.52 15.12 -6.15
CA GLY A 116 -0.75 14.44 -5.86
C GLY A 116 -0.64 12.92 -5.71
N LEU A 117 0.56 12.33 -5.81
CA LEU A 117 0.78 10.91 -5.60
C LEU A 117 0.60 10.54 -4.12
N ILE A 118 -0.19 9.51 -3.86
CA ILE A 118 -0.40 8.94 -2.53
C ILE A 118 0.60 7.80 -2.32
N ILE A 119 1.28 7.83 -1.18
CA ILE A 119 2.26 6.85 -0.73
C ILE A 119 1.77 6.22 0.57
N VAL A 120 1.84 4.89 0.64
CA VAL A 120 1.63 4.12 1.88
C VAL A 120 2.98 3.92 2.54
N ASN A 121 3.14 4.41 3.76
CA ASN A 121 4.44 4.55 4.43
C ASN A 121 4.79 3.37 5.36
N GLY A 122 3.96 2.33 5.44
CA GLY A 122 4.24 1.19 6.31
C GLY A 122 3.09 0.20 6.39
N GLU A 123 3.02 -0.50 7.52
CA GLU A 123 1.95 -1.44 7.82
C GLU A 123 0.70 -0.72 8.33
N ARG A 124 -0.46 -1.33 8.05
CA ARG A 124 -1.75 -0.77 8.42
C ARG A 124 -1.88 -0.68 9.95
N PRO A 125 -2.11 0.51 10.52
CA PRO A 125 -2.28 0.67 11.96
C PRO A 125 -3.43 -0.17 12.49
N ALA A 126 -3.22 -0.85 13.62
CA ALA A 126 -4.26 -1.59 14.33
C ALA A 126 -5.09 -0.65 15.19
N ARG A 127 -6.42 -0.79 15.14
CA ARG A 127 -7.32 -0.05 16.04
C ARG A 127 -7.09 -0.48 17.50
N PRO A 128 -7.20 0.45 18.46
CA PRO A 128 -7.23 0.10 19.87
C PRO A 128 -8.49 -0.70 20.22
N ALA A 129 -8.38 -1.58 21.22
CA ALA A 129 -9.39 -2.55 21.64
C ALA A 129 -10.30 -2.01 22.76
#